data_AF-A0A521JVJ5-F1
#
_entry.id   AF-A0A521JVJ5-F1
#
_cell.length_a   1.000
_cell.length_b   1.000
_cell.length_c   1.000
_cell.angle_alpha   90.00
_cell.angle_beta   90.00
_cell.angle_gamma   90.00
#
_symmetry.space_group_name_H-M   'P 1'
#
loop_
_entity.id
_entity.type
_entity.pdbx_description
1 polymer ?
#
loop_
_entity_poly.entity_id
_entity_poly.type
_entity_poly.pdbx_seq_one_letter_code
_entity_poly.pdbx_strand_id
1 'polypeptide(L)'
;MKTDVSCRTTSRHLIRGLAAVALCGAPIAAQQLWIVDAAAGPGSQFTSIQAAVDASQADDTVLVRSGSYAGFSIDGKGVRVIARDIVRVDGTVRIRNVPSRQTALLAGLQLRATGFPNSFSALSLVSNAGSVWVQSSMLDGADAGDTSLDGGAGAFVDASSAVHFTDCAVRGGKGGSVGGVLPITLGNGGRGIDVNESYVTLDACEVRGGSGGDQTSGGLIFAQGGEALSVRTATVDAQLCAFHGGAGGTTMFAPFGGQGGHGVYAIGDASIARTSMCTSIAGEPGMPLSSPGQAYAAYSGAQIVITAPLFQPEPLSAPSCAAVGESTTVSTGSLSQITPMIVFALISADPTVAFDPGLVGLLLDPSASALVVLGPSTSPTQDSFTWTIPALPAGTEAVTTWLQLGSFAPLNPGLLLLSGVRSLTLTQQS
;
A
#
# COMPACT_ATOMS: atom_id res chain seq x y z
N MET A 1 51.26 -34.92 -19.30
CA MET A 1 50.40 -35.21 -18.13
C MET A 1 49.63 -33.93 -17.79
N LYS A 2 48.39 -33.82 -18.27
CA LYS A 2 47.44 -32.75 -17.94
C LYS A 2 46.31 -33.43 -17.16
N THR A 3 46.20 -33.13 -15.88
CA THR A 3 45.08 -33.58 -15.02
C THR A 3 43.97 -32.56 -15.10
N ASP A 4 42.92 -32.87 -15.88
CA ASP A 4 41.65 -32.15 -15.86
C ASP A 4 40.89 -32.55 -14.59
N VAL A 5 40.79 -31.62 -13.64
CA VAL A 5 39.92 -31.73 -12.47
C VAL A 5 38.53 -31.26 -12.88
N SER A 6 37.72 -32.18 -13.41
CA SER A 6 36.30 -31.96 -13.67
C SER A 6 35.55 -32.02 -12.34
N CYS A 7 35.41 -30.87 -11.68
CA CYS A 7 34.52 -30.70 -10.52
C CYS A 7 33.07 -30.75 -11.04
N ARG A 8 32.47 -31.94 -11.06
CA ARG A 8 31.06 -32.12 -11.34
C ARG A 8 30.26 -31.64 -10.13
N THR A 9 29.77 -30.41 -10.20
CA THR A 9 28.76 -29.87 -9.28
C THR A 9 27.46 -30.64 -9.48
N THR A 10 27.29 -31.72 -8.71
CA THR A 10 26.04 -32.45 -8.64
C THR A 10 25.04 -31.57 -7.90
N SER A 11 24.09 -31.01 -8.65
CA SER A 11 22.90 -30.33 -8.14
C SER A 11 22.14 -31.33 -7.27
N ARG A 12 22.44 -31.33 -5.97
CA ARG A 12 21.73 -32.14 -4.98
C ARG A 12 20.35 -31.54 -4.83
N HIS A 13 19.34 -32.34 -5.16
CA HIS A 13 17.95 -32.14 -4.77
C HIS A 13 17.89 -31.84 -3.26
N LEU A 14 17.91 -30.55 -2.92
CA LEU A 14 17.77 -30.04 -1.58
C LEU A 14 16.36 -30.42 -1.10
N ILE A 15 16.35 -31.43 -0.22
CA ILE A 15 15.45 -31.59 0.92
C ILE A 15 14.03 -31.08 0.66
N ARG A 16 13.20 -31.93 0.05
CA ARG A 16 11.73 -31.84 0.12
C ARG A 16 11.23 -32.24 1.52
N GLY A 17 11.83 -31.68 2.57
CA GLY A 17 11.39 -31.81 3.94
C GLY A 17 10.35 -30.72 4.20
N LEU A 18 9.15 -30.90 3.68
CA LEU A 18 8.01 -30.04 4.00
C LEU A 18 7.72 -30.24 5.48
N ALA A 19 8.20 -29.32 6.33
CA ALA A 19 7.78 -29.26 7.71
C ALA A 19 6.29 -28.96 7.70
N ALA A 20 5.47 -29.95 8.08
CA ALA A 20 4.06 -29.74 8.35
C ALA A 20 3.98 -28.82 9.57
N VAL A 21 3.90 -27.51 9.30
CA VAL A 21 3.63 -26.49 10.32
C VAL A 21 2.24 -26.82 10.86
N ALA A 22 2.21 -27.50 12.00
CA ALA A 22 0.99 -27.74 12.74
C ALA A 22 0.52 -26.40 13.30
N LEU A 23 -0.40 -25.72 12.60
CA LEU A 23 -1.10 -24.56 13.14
C LEU A 23 -1.87 -25.01 14.38
N CYS A 24 -1.32 -24.74 15.57
CA CYS A 24 -2.00 -25.01 16.84
C CYS A 24 -3.19 -24.05 17.02
N GLY A 25 -4.36 -24.47 16.54
CA GLY A 25 -5.54 -24.63 17.38
C GLY A 25 -6.37 -23.40 17.80
N ALA A 26 -6.19 -22.22 17.21
CA ALA A 26 -7.29 -21.24 17.26
C ALA A 26 -8.44 -21.78 16.39
N PRO A 27 -9.69 -21.82 16.88
CA PRO A 27 -10.83 -22.16 16.04
C PRO A 27 -10.90 -21.11 14.92
N ILE A 28 -10.44 -21.49 13.73
CA ILE A 28 -10.63 -20.70 12.53
C ILE A 28 -12.14 -20.72 12.30
N ALA A 29 -12.81 -19.62 12.61
CA ALA A 29 -14.18 -19.43 12.18
C ALA A 29 -14.22 -19.68 10.67
N ALA A 30 -15.17 -20.48 10.21
CA ALA A 30 -15.26 -20.82 8.79
C ALA A 30 -15.35 -19.53 7.97
N GLN A 31 -14.27 -19.21 7.25
CA GLN A 31 -14.21 -18.04 6.38
C GLN A 31 -14.88 -18.41 5.07
N GLN A 32 -15.97 -17.72 4.73
CA GLN A 32 -16.65 -17.94 3.46
C GLN A 32 -15.95 -17.18 2.34
N LEU A 33 -15.97 -17.76 1.15
CA LEU A 33 -15.47 -17.15 -0.07
C LEU A 33 -16.62 -16.71 -0.95
N TRP A 34 -16.78 -15.40 -1.11
CA TRP A 34 -17.74 -14.78 -2.00
C TRP A 34 -17.07 -14.38 -3.31
N ILE A 35 -17.51 -14.95 -4.44
CA ILE A 35 -16.98 -14.63 -5.77
C ILE A 35 -17.87 -13.59 -6.43
N VAL A 36 -17.25 -12.46 -6.77
CA VAL A 36 -17.89 -11.34 -7.48
C VAL A 36 -17.43 -11.35 -8.93
N ASP A 37 -18.40 -11.29 -9.86
CA ASP A 37 -18.16 -11.26 -11.29
C ASP A 37 -19.19 -10.35 -11.97
N ALA A 38 -18.73 -9.23 -12.55
CA ALA A 38 -19.58 -8.27 -13.24
C ALA A 38 -20.39 -8.91 -14.39
N ALA A 39 -19.87 -9.97 -15.02
CA ALA A 39 -20.53 -10.68 -16.12
C ALA A 39 -21.47 -11.80 -15.66
N ALA A 40 -21.60 -12.04 -14.34
CA ALA A 40 -22.34 -13.16 -13.77
C ALA A 40 -21.90 -14.52 -14.35
N GLY A 41 -20.59 -14.70 -14.57
CA GLY A 41 -20.03 -15.95 -15.10
C GLY A 41 -20.25 -17.15 -14.16
N PRO A 42 -20.10 -18.39 -14.66
CA PRO A 42 -20.24 -19.59 -13.83
C PRO A 42 -19.39 -19.54 -12.55
N GLY A 43 -20.00 -19.98 -11.45
CA GLY A 43 -19.38 -19.99 -10.12
C GLY A 43 -19.35 -18.64 -9.40
N SER A 44 -19.84 -17.55 -10.00
CA SER A 44 -20.05 -16.29 -9.28
C SER A 44 -21.32 -16.33 -8.42
N GLN A 45 -21.29 -15.69 -7.26
CA GLN A 45 -22.47 -15.53 -6.39
C GLN A 45 -23.05 -14.11 -6.46
N PHE A 46 -22.23 -13.12 -6.82
CA PHE A 46 -22.64 -11.72 -6.89
C PHE A 46 -22.11 -11.03 -8.15
N THR A 47 -22.84 -10.02 -8.60
CA THR A 47 -22.42 -9.15 -9.72
C THR A 47 -21.89 -7.79 -9.27
N SER A 48 -21.95 -7.49 -7.97
CA SER A 48 -21.42 -6.25 -7.39
C SER A 48 -20.65 -6.52 -6.10
N ILE A 49 -19.62 -5.72 -5.85
CA ILE A 49 -18.78 -5.84 -4.65
C ILE A 49 -19.60 -5.52 -3.40
N GLN A 50 -20.45 -4.48 -3.43
CA GLN A 50 -21.26 -4.09 -2.26
C GLN A 50 -22.18 -5.23 -1.81
N ALA A 51 -22.86 -5.93 -2.73
CA ALA A 51 -23.75 -7.03 -2.35
C ALA A 51 -23.00 -8.18 -1.65
N ALA A 52 -21.78 -8.49 -2.10
CA ALA A 52 -20.93 -9.48 -1.44
C ALA A 52 -20.45 -9.00 -0.07
N VAL A 53 -20.05 -7.72 0.04
CA VAL A 53 -19.67 -7.11 1.33
C VAL A 53 -20.83 -7.11 2.32
N ASP A 54 -22.06 -6.82 1.87
CA ASP A 54 -23.25 -6.82 2.71
C ASP A 54 -23.55 -8.23 3.25
N ALA A 55 -23.45 -9.26 2.39
CA ALA A 55 -23.62 -10.66 2.75
C ALA A 55 -22.50 -11.20 3.66
N SER A 56 -21.30 -10.64 3.55
CA SER A 56 -20.11 -11.08 4.30
C SER A 56 -20.25 -10.87 5.81
N GLN A 57 -19.79 -11.85 6.58
CA GLN A 57 -19.50 -11.72 8.00
C GLN A 57 -18.07 -11.19 8.22
N ALA A 58 -17.70 -10.96 9.47
CA ALA A 58 -16.31 -10.66 9.81
C ALA A 58 -15.40 -11.82 9.39
N ASP A 59 -14.23 -11.48 8.87
CA ASP A 59 -13.20 -12.39 8.35
C ASP A 59 -13.59 -13.19 7.09
N ASP A 60 -14.71 -12.88 6.44
CA ASP A 60 -15.00 -13.43 5.11
C ASP A 60 -14.09 -12.81 4.04
N THR A 61 -13.95 -13.53 2.93
CA THR A 61 -13.20 -13.09 1.75
C THR A 61 -14.13 -12.88 0.56
N VAL A 62 -14.06 -11.69 -0.03
CA VAL A 62 -14.68 -11.32 -1.30
C VAL A 62 -13.60 -11.35 -2.37
N LEU A 63 -13.62 -12.40 -3.21
CA LEU A 63 -12.73 -12.54 -4.36
C LEU A 63 -13.40 -11.94 -5.60
N VAL A 64 -12.81 -10.89 -6.14
CA VAL A 64 -13.37 -10.12 -7.25
C VAL A 64 -12.66 -10.50 -8.54
N ARG A 65 -13.43 -10.98 -9.53
CA ARG A 65 -12.95 -11.24 -10.89
C ARG A 65 -12.87 -9.94 -11.68
N SER A 66 -12.10 -9.97 -12.77
CA SER A 66 -11.92 -8.82 -13.65
C SER A 66 -13.23 -8.13 -14.05
N GLY A 67 -13.21 -6.80 -14.09
CA GLY A 67 -14.38 -6.00 -14.41
C GLY A 67 -14.31 -4.57 -13.88
N SER A 68 -15.36 -3.80 -14.20
CA SER A 68 -15.59 -2.46 -13.66
C SER A 68 -16.75 -2.50 -12.68
N TYR A 69 -16.53 -1.95 -11.49
CA TYR A 69 -17.49 -1.93 -10.40
C TYR A 69 -17.68 -0.52 -9.87
N ALA A 70 -18.81 -0.26 -9.23
CA ALA A 70 -19.02 1.00 -8.51
C ALA A 70 -18.28 0.99 -7.17
N GLY A 71 -18.01 2.19 -6.64
CA GLY A 71 -17.54 2.38 -5.26
C GLY A 71 -18.45 1.70 -4.24
N PHE A 72 -17.85 1.23 -3.14
CA PHE A 72 -18.51 0.45 -2.10
C PHE A 72 -18.04 0.86 -0.70
N SER A 73 -18.71 0.38 0.33
CA SER A 73 -18.34 0.62 1.72
C SER A 73 -18.27 -0.66 2.54
N ILE A 74 -17.22 -0.77 3.37
CA ILE A 74 -17.10 -1.71 4.47
C ILE A 74 -17.31 -0.93 5.76
N ASP A 75 -18.31 -1.32 6.55
CA ASP A 75 -18.70 -0.60 7.76
C ASP A 75 -19.00 -1.57 8.90
N GLY A 76 -18.31 -1.40 10.03
CA GLY A 76 -18.59 -2.18 11.24
C GLY A 76 -18.07 -3.62 11.22
N LYS A 77 -17.29 -4.02 10.21
CA LYS A 77 -16.72 -5.37 10.07
C LYS A 77 -15.39 -5.39 9.33
N GLY A 78 -14.53 -6.34 9.67
CA GLY A 78 -13.33 -6.68 8.90
C GLY A 78 -13.66 -7.67 7.78
N VAL A 79 -13.61 -7.21 6.53
CA VAL A 79 -13.81 -8.05 5.33
C VAL A 79 -12.60 -7.88 4.42
N ARG A 80 -12.21 -8.95 3.73
CA ARG A 80 -11.10 -8.95 2.78
C ARG A 80 -11.65 -8.88 1.37
N VAL A 81 -11.33 -7.83 0.62
CA VAL A 81 -11.72 -7.66 -0.79
C VAL A 81 -10.47 -7.75 -1.65
N ILE A 82 -10.38 -8.82 -2.43
CA ILE A 82 -9.16 -9.19 -3.14
C ILE A 82 -9.48 -9.32 -4.62
N ALA A 83 -8.74 -8.58 -5.45
CA ALA A 83 -8.79 -8.75 -6.89
C ALA A 83 -8.00 -9.99 -7.30
N ARG A 84 -8.62 -10.86 -8.11
CA ARG A 84 -7.92 -11.97 -8.77
C ARG A 84 -7.11 -11.49 -9.98
N ASP A 85 -7.69 -10.54 -10.71
CA ASP A 85 -7.18 -9.98 -11.96
C ASP A 85 -7.30 -8.43 -11.92
N ILE A 86 -7.36 -7.76 -13.07
CA ILE A 86 -7.57 -6.32 -13.17
C ILE A 86 -9.02 -5.98 -12.76
N VAL A 87 -9.18 -5.39 -11.58
CA VAL A 87 -10.46 -4.93 -11.04
C VAL A 87 -10.44 -3.42 -10.91
N ARG A 88 -11.31 -2.75 -11.65
CA ARG A 88 -11.50 -1.29 -11.58
C ARG A 88 -12.72 -0.96 -10.74
N VAL A 89 -12.55 -0.02 -9.83
CA VAL A 89 -13.62 0.51 -8.98
C VAL A 89 -13.76 2.00 -9.25
N ASP A 90 -14.88 2.40 -9.85
CA ASP A 90 -15.21 3.79 -10.13
C ASP A 90 -16.08 4.36 -9.00
N GLY A 91 -15.55 5.38 -8.32
CA GLY A 91 -16.14 5.98 -7.13
C GLY A 91 -15.30 5.73 -5.87
N THR A 92 -15.69 6.35 -4.76
CA THR A 92 -14.99 6.22 -3.49
C THR A 92 -15.24 4.87 -2.84
N VAL A 93 -14.17 4.21 -2.41
CA VAL A 93 -14.23 3.10 -1.45
C VAL A 93 -14.12 3.66 -0.04
N ARG A 94 -15.05 3.26 0.83
CA ARG A 94 -15.08 3.70 2.24
C ARG A 94 -14.87 2.51 3.17
N ILE A 95 -13.94 2.60 4.11
CA ILE A 95 -13.78 1.63 5.19
C ILE A 95 -13.87 2.38 6.50
N ARG A 96 -14.85 2.03 7.32
CA ARG A 96 -15.09 2.72 8.59
C ARG A 96 -15.53 1.77 9.69
N ASN A 97 -15.29 2.20 10.92
CA ASN A 97 -15.75 1.51 12.12
C ASN A 97 -15.31 0.03 12.18
N VAL A 98 -14.17 -0.34 11.59
CA VAL A 98 -13.66 -1.71 11.71
C VAL A 98 -13.39 -1.97 13.20
N PRO A 99 -14.03 -3.00 13.81
CA PRO A 99 -13.86 -3.27 15.23
C PRO A 99 -12.42 -3.64 15.58
N SER A 100 -12.01 -3.35 16.82
CA SER A 100 -10.73 -3.83 17.35
C SER A 100 -10.64 -5.35 17.19
N ARG A 101 -9.46 -5.86 16.81
CA ARG A 101 -9.19 -7.29 16.52
C ARG A 101 -9.80 -7.83 15.23
N GLN A 102 -10.41 -6.98 14.40
CA GLN A 102 -10.77 -7.34 13.04
C GLN A 102 -9.86 -6.61 12.05
N THR A 103 -9.81 -7.14 10.84
CA THR A 103 -8.98 -6.60 9.77
C THR A 103 -9.78 -6.46 8.49
N ALA A 104 -9.77 -5.25 7.94
CA ALA A 104 -10.19 -5.02 6.56
C ALA A 104 -8.97 -5.06 5.64
N LEU A 105 -9.07 -5.77 4.51
CA LEU A 105 -8.00 -5.87 3.52
C LEU A 105 -8.54 -5.49 2.14
N LEU A 106 -7.85 -4.58 1.45
CA LEU A 106 -8.01 -4.31 0.04
C LEU A 106 -6.74 -4.75 -0.69
N ALA A 107 -6.84 -5.62 -1.69
CA ALA A 107 -5.66 -6.07 -2.43
C ALA A 107 -5.90 -6.13 -3.94
N GLY A 108 -4.98 -5.58 -4.72
CA GLY A 108 -5.00 -5.67 -6.20
C GLY A 108 -6.03 -4.77 -6.90
N LEU A 109 -6.60 -3.77 -6.21
CA LEU A 109 -7.69 -2.95 -6.76
C LEU A 109 -7.17 -1.69 -7.47
N GLN A 110 -7.85 -1.26 -8.54
CA GLN A 110 -7.66 0.04 -9.17
C GLN A 110 -8.83 0.96 -8.79
N LEU A 111 -8.64 1.78 -7.77
CA LEU A 111 -9.63 2.70 -7.24
C LEU A 111 -9.51 4.04 -7.94
N ARG A 112 -10.60 4.49 -8.58
CA ARG A 112 -10.66 5.80 -9.23
C ARG A 112 -11.84 6.58 -8.71
N ALA A 113 -11.59 7.63 -7.95
CA ALA A 113 -12.67 8.55 -7.59
C ALA A 113 -13.21 9.25 -8.84
N THR A 114 -14.53 9.40 -8.88
CA THR A 114 -15.23 10.15 -9.93
C THR A 114 -15.39 11.60 -9.49
N GLY A 115 -15.24 12.53 -10.45
CA GLY A 115 -15.28 13.97 -10.21
C GLY A 115 -16.64 14.54 -9.81
N PHE A 116 -16.73 15.88 -9.86
CA PHE A 116 -17.85 16.74 -9.46
C PHE A 116 -19.28 16.15 -9.64
N PRO A 117 -20.23 16.39 -8.69
CA PRO A 117 -20.22 17.41 -7.61
C PRO A 117 -19.39 17.10 -6.39
N ASN A 118 -18.83 15.90 -6.33
CA ASN A 118 -18.24 15.43 -5.11
C ASN A 118 -16.79 15.06 -5.37
N SER A 119 -15.88 16.05 -5.34
CA SER A 119 -14.44 15.80 -5.31
C SER A 119 -14.12 14.93 -4.08
N PHE A 120 -14.04 13.62 -4.30
CA PHE A 120 -13.83 12.65 -3.23
C PHE A 120 -12.45 12.04 -3.32
N SER A 121 -12.00 11.51 -2.19
CA SER A 121 -10.85 10.62 -2.16
C SER A 121 -11.18 9.29 -2.87
N ALA A 122 -10.18 8.65 -3.49
CA ALA A 122 -10.36 7.29 -4.04
C ALA A 122 -10.66 6.28 -2.91
N LEU A 123 -9.92 6.41 -1.81
CA LEU A 123 -10.09 5.65 -0.59
C LEU A 123 -10.30 6.58 0.61
N SER A 124 -11.28 6.25 1.46
CA SER A 124 -11.55 6.93 2.72
C SER A 124 -11.58 5.92 3.87
N LEU A 125 -10.68 6.09 4.83
CA LEU A 125 -10.50 5.24 6.00
C LEU A 125 -10.82 6.08 7.25
N VAL A 126 -11.92 5.79 7.94
CA VAL A 126 -12.39 6.65 9.04
C VAL A 126 -12.78 5.84 10.27
N SER A 127 -12.28 6.24 11.44
CA SER A 127 -12.69 5.68 12.74
C SER A 127 -12.51 4.15 12.84
N ASN A 128 -11.39 3.63 12.36
CA ASN A 128 -11.10 2.19 12.41
C ASN A 128 -10.28 1.86 13.65
N ALA A 129 -10.86 1.10 14.58
CA ALA A 129 -10.18 0.58 15.76
C ALA A 129 -9.45 -0.74 15.49
N GLY A 130 -9.86 -1.47 14.45
CA GLY A 130 -9.14 -2.60 13.86
C GLY A 130 -8.13 -2.18 12.81
N SER A 131 -7.36 -3.14 12.31
CA SER A 131 -6.36 -2.88 11.27
C SER A 131 -6.98 -2.77 9.89
N VAL A 132 -6.46 -1.86 9.07
CA VAL A 132 -6.83 -1.75 7.65
C VAL A 132 -5.59 -1.90 6.80
N TRP A 133 -5.64 -2.82 5.83
CA TRP A 133 -4.56 -3.11 4.91
C TRP A 133 -4.95 -2.76 3.49
N VAL A 134 -4.06 -2.08 2.78
CA VAL A 134 -4.17 -1.77 1.35
C VAL A 134 -2.90 -2.26 0.67
N GLN A 135 -3.02 -3.20 -0.25
CA GLN A 135 -1.88 -3.87 -0.86
C GLN A 135 -1.96 -3.87 -2.38
N SER A 136 -0.84 -3.64 -3.06
CA SER A 136 -0.70 -3.78 -4.51
C SER A 136 -1.85 -3.11 -5.27
N SER A 137 -2.24 -1.92 -4.84
CA SER A 137 -3.42 -1.21 -5.32
C SER A 137 -3.04 0.13 -5.91
N MET A 138 -3.83 0.60 -6.87
CA MET A 138 -3.71 1.92 -7.49
C MET A 138 -4.87 2.79 -7.01
N LEU A 139 -4.57 3.99 -6.54
CA LEU A 139 -5.54 4.90 -5.92
C LEU A 139 -5.45 6.27 -6.59
N ASP A 140 -6.44 6.61 -7.42
CA ASP A 140 -6.53 7.87 -8.14
C ASP A 140 -7.64 8.76 -7.55
N GLY A 141 -7.23 9.85 -6.89
CA GLY A 141 -8.12 10.90 -6.44
C GLY A 141 -8.85 11.59 -7.60
N ALA A 142 -10.02 12.17 -7.32
CA ALA A 142 -10.86 12.76 -8.34
C ALA A 142 -10.27 14.07 -8.86
N ASP A 143 -10.09 14.18 -10.18
CA ASP A 143 -9.81 15.48 -10.81
C ASP A 143 -11.08 16.35 -10.73
N ALA A 144 -10.91 17.63 -10.39
CA ALA A 144 -12.02 18.56 -10.22
C ALA A 144 -12.60 19.11 -11.54
N GLY A 145 -11.93 18.87 -12.67
CA GLY A 145 -12.39 19.28 -14.00
C GLY A 145 -12.48 20.80 -14.19
N ASP A 146 -13.49 21.26 -14.93
CA ASP A 146 -13.71 22.69 -15.21
C ASP A 146 -14.46 23.40 -14.07
N THR A 147 -13.93 23.33 -12.84
CA THR A 147 -14.57 23.88 -11.64
C THR A 147 -13.58 24.67 -10.77
N SER A 148 -14.06 25.28 -9.70
CA SER A 148 -13.23 25.93 -8.68
C SER A 148 -12.87 25.01 -7.52
N LEU A 149 -13.15 23.71 -7.61
CA LEU A 149 -12.93 22.77 -6.52
C LEU A 149 -11.52 22.23 -6.51
N ASP A 150 -11.02 21.94 -5.30
CA ASP A 150 -9.80 21.16 -5.13
C ASP A 150 -9.94 19.75 -5.70
N GLY A 151 -8.81 19.18 -6.12
CA GLY A 151 -8.73 17.77 -6.46
C GLY A 151 -8.95 16.89 -5.23
N GLY A 152 -9.57 15.73 -5.42
CA GLY A 152 -9.75 14.74 -4.36
C GLY A 152 -8.43 14.06 -3.98
N ALA A 153 -8.28 13.64 -2.72
CA ALA A 153 -7.07 12.92 -2.31
C ALA A 153 -6.99 11.52 -2.93
N GLY A 154 -5.80 10.94 -3.08
CA GLY A 154 -5.69 9.52 -3.42
C GLY A 154 -6.25 8.65 -2.28
N ALA A 155 -5.77 8.89 -1.06
CA ALA A 155 -6.31 8.31 0.16
C ALA A 155 -6.49 9.36 1.26
N PHE A 156 -7.58 9.23 2.03
CA PHE A 156 -7.86 10.01 3.23
C PHE A 156 -7.98 9.07 4.42
N VAL A 157 -7.16 9.27 5.45
CA VAL A 157 -7.09 8.44 6.65
C VAL A 157 -7.33 9.32 7.86
N ASP A 158 -8.37 9.01 8.62
CA ASP A 158 -8.80 9.79 9.78
C ASP A 158 -9.17 8.90 10.96
N ALA A 159 -8.75 9.31 12.16
CA ALA A 159 -9.07 8.65 13.43
C ALA A 159 -8.92 7.11 13.39
N SER A 160 -7.87 6.59 12.77
CA SER A 160 -7.67 5.15 12.54
C SER A 160 -6.41 4.64 13.25
N SER A 161 -6.54 3.57 14.02
CA SER A 161 -5.49 3.12 14.94
C SER A 161 -4.34 2.36 14.28
N ALA A 162 -4.58 1.70 13.14
CA ALA A 162 -3.55 0.98 12.41
C ALA A 162 -3.95 0.84 10.93
N VAL A 163 -3.24 1.57 10.07
CA VAL A 163 -3.44 1.50 8.61
C VAL A 163 -2.12 1.17 7.93
N HIS A 164 -2.14 0.20 7.03
CA HIS A 164 -0.96 -0.28 6.31
C HIS A 164 -1.17 -0.14 4.81
N PHE A 165 -0.29 0.60 4.14
CA PHE A 165 -0.17 0.59 2.68
C PHE A 165 1.11 -0.14 2.29
N THR A 166 0.98 -1.16 1.45
CA THR A 166 2.10 -1.94 0.94
C THR A 166 2.05 -1.97 -0.57
N ASP A 167 3.14 -1.59 -1.24
CA ASP A 167 3.25 -1.65 -2.70
C ASP A 167 2.09 -0.95 -3.42
N CYS A 168 1.71 0.22 -2.92
CA CYS A 168 0.61 1.00 -3.49
C CYS A 168 1.11 2.16 -4.34
N ALA A 169 0.36 2.47 -5.40
CA ALA A 169 0.52 3.71 -6.16
C ALA A 169 -0.65 4.64 -5.84
N VAL A 170 -0.37 5.78 -5.23
CA VAL A 170 -1.39 6.73 -4.76
C VAL A 170 -1.19 8.09 -5.41
N ARG A 171 -2.22 8.62 -6.05
CA ARG A 171 -2.20 9.91 -6.74
C ARG A 171 -3.37 10.79 -6.31
N GLY A 172 -3.08 12.02 -5.92
CA GLY A 172 -4.08 13.07 -5.76
C GLY A 172 -4.64 13.56 -7.10
N GLY A 173 -5.92 13.95 -7.10
CA GLY A 173 -6.58 14.51 -8.28
C GLY A 173 -6.09 15.92 -8.61
N LYS A 174 -6.15 16.30 -9.88
CA LYS A 174 -5.87 17.67 -10.33
C LYS A 174 -6.95 18.63 -9.82
N GLY A 175 -6.52 19.80 -9.35
CA GLY A 175 -7.40 20.89 -8.97
C GLY A 175 -8.15 21.51 -10.15
N GLY A 176 -9.29 22.11 -9.88
CA GLY A 176 -10.20 22.57 -10.92
C GLY A 176 -9.64 23.75 -11.70
N SER A 177 -9.72 23.66 -13.03
CA SER A 177 -9.37 24.74 -13.95
C SER A 177 -10.62 25.55 -14.30
N VAL A 178 -10.54 26.88 -14.33
CA VAL A 178 -11.70 27.69 -14.74
C VAL A 178 -11.31 28.58 -15.91
N GLY A 179 -12.12 28.55 -16.98
CA GLY A 179 -12.11 29.56 -18.03
C GLY A 179 -13.17 30.63 -17.76
N GLY A 180 -12.77 31.91 -17.75
CA GLY A 180 -13.70 33.03 -17.58
C GLY A 180 -13.10 34.27 -16.91
N VAL A 181 -13.62 35.45 -17.22
CA VAL A 181 -13.11 36.76 -16.75
C VAL A 181 -13.43 37.04 -15.28
N LEU A 182 -14.13 36.14 -14.60
CA LEU A 182 -14.52 36.34 -13.20
C LEU A 182 -13.39 35.92 -12.25
N PRO A 183 -13.18 36.66 -11.15
CA PRO A 183 -12.22 36.29 -10.11
C PRO A 183 -12.75 35.08 -9.33
N ILE A 184 -12.53 33.88 -9.87
CA ILE A 184 -12.91 32.62 -9.24
C ILE A 184 -11.62 31.94 -8.74
N THR A 185 -11.66 31.45 -7.50
CA THR A 185 -10.57 30.67 -6.90
C THR A 185 -10.35 29.39 -7.70
N LEU A 186 -9.09 29.11 -8.07
CA LEU A 186 -8.75 27.82 -8.67
C LEU A 186 -8.68 26.74 -7.60
N GLY A 187 -9.02 25.51 -8.00
CA GLY A 187 -8.84 24.38 -7.13
C GLY A 187 -7.38 24.02 -6.96
N ASN A 188 -6.94 23.77 -5.73
CA ASN A 188 -5.66 23.18 -5.43
C ASN A 188 -5.62 21.72 -5.88
N GLY A 189 -4.43 21.20 -6.13
CA GLY A 189 -4.24 19.77 -6.32
C GLY A 189 -4.60 18.98 -5.06
N GLY A 190 -5.21 17.81 -5.26
CA GLY A 190 -5.50 16.87 -4.18
C GLY A 190 -4.23 16.25 -3.62
N ARG A 191 -4.26 15.86 -2.36
CA ARG A 191 -3.14 15.16 -1.72
C ARG A 191 -2.99 13.74 -2.25
N GLY A 192 -1.77 13.20 -2.24
CA GLY A 192 -1.59 11.76 -2.42
C GLY A 192 -2.26 11.01 -1.27
N ILE A 193 -1.70 11.11 -0.07
CA ILE A 193 -2.26 10.57 1.18
C ILE A 193 -2.41 11.72 2.19
N ASP A 194 -3.62 11.91 2.72
CA ASP A 194 -3.90 12.82 3.83
C ASP A 194 -4.18 12.01 5.09
N VAL A 195 -3.35 12.20 6.13
CA VAL A 195 -3.40 11.46 7.39
C VAL A 195 -3.71 12.41 8.53
N ASN A 196 -4.81 12.16 9.22
CA ASN A 196 -5.24 12.89 10.41
C ASN A 196 -5.50 11.93 11.59
N GLU A 197 -5.01 12.29 12.78
CA GLU A 197 -5.32 11.56 14.04
C GLU A 197 -5.17 10.03 13.94
N SER A 198 -4.16 9.56 13.21
CA SER A 198 -4.01 8.16 12.83
C SER A 198 -2.58 7.66 12.96
N TYR A 199 -2.43 6.33 12.96
CA TYR A 199 -1.14 5.67 12.79
C TYR A 199 -1.12 4.92 11.45
N VAL A 200 -0.20 5.31 10.57
CA VAL A 200 -0.09 4.78 9.21
C VAL A 200 1.32 4.25 8.97
N THR A 201 1.43 3.05 8.40
CA THR A 201 2.69 2.53 7.87
C THR A 201 2.64 2.46 6.35
N LEU A 202 3.69 2.97 5.69
CA LEU A 202 3.84 2.91 4.24
C LEU A 202 5.06 2.06 3.91
N ASP A 203 4.90 1.07 3.05
CA ASP A 203 5.97 0.16 2.65
C ASP A 203 6.00 0.05 1.12
N ALA A 204 7.14 0.41 0.52
CA ALA A 204 7.35 0.35 -0.93
C ALA A 204 6.26 1.05 -1.76
N CYS A 205 5.73 2.18 -1.28
CA CYS A 205 4.68 2.93 -1.96
C CYS A 205 5.22 4.06 -2.84
N GLU A 206 4.52 4.33 -3.94
CA GLU A 206 4.69 5.55 -4.72
C GLU A 206 3.52 6.49 -4.46
N VAL A 207 3.80 7.69 -3.95
CA VAL A 207 2.77 8.66 -3.57
C VAL A 207 3.02 9.98 -4.30
N ARG A 208 1.98 10.49 -4.97
CA ARG A 208 2.03 11.72 -5.76
C ARG A 208 0.89 12.66 -5.38
N GLY A 209 1.21 13.93 -5.16
CA GLY A 209 0.21 14.99 -5.10
C GLY A 209 -0.35 15.31 -6.49
N GLY A 210 -1.59 15.77 -6.53
CA GLY A 210 -2.22 16.28 -7.75
C GLY A 210 -1.70 17.67 -8.10
N SER A 211 -1.76 18.06 -9.38
CA SER A 211 -1.39 19.42 -9.78
C SER A 211 -2.48 20.43 -9.41
N GLY A 212 -2.11 21.69 -9.20
CA GLY A 212 -3.08 22.79 -9.14
C GLY A 212 -3.88 22.93 -10.44
N GLY A 213 -5.04 23.57 -10.36
CA GLY A 213 -5.82 23.98 -11.52
C GLY A 213 -5.14 25.10 -12.33
N ASP A 214 -5.39 25.13 -13.63
CA ASP A 214 -4.83 26.14 -14.53
C ASP A 214 -5.84 27.26 -14.82
N GLN A 215 -5.35 28.49 -14.94
CA GLN A 215 -6.16 29.63 -15.39
C GLN A 215 -5.81 30.08 -16.80
N THR A 216 -6.83 30.16 -17.64
CA THR A 216 -6.73 30.72 -18.99
C THR A 216 -7.13 32.19 -19.08
N SER A 217 -7.57 32.80 -17.97
CA SER A 217 -8.23 34.11 -17.96
C SER A 217 -7.97 34.91 -16.68
N GLY A 218 -7.87 36.23 -16.81
CA GLY A 218 -8.10 37.33 -15.84
C GLY A 218 -7.53 37.33 -14.41
N GLY A 219 -7.50 36.22 -13.70
CA GLY A 219 -7.38 36.17 -12.25
C GLY A 219 -5.95 36.18 -11.72
N LEU A 220 -5.81 36.63 -10.47
CA LEU A 220 -4.56 36.65 -9.70
C LEU A 220 -4.53 35.59 -8.58
N ILE A 221 -5.44 34.61 -8.60
CA ILE A 221 -5.50 33.55 -7.60
C ILE A 221 -4.90 32.29 -8.21
N PHE A 222 -3.92 31.71 -7.52
CA PHE A 222 -3.15 30.59 -8.01
C PHE A 222 -3.47 29.32 -7.22
N ALA A 223 -3.74 28.23 -7.91
CA ALA A 223 -3.90 26.93 -7.29
C ALA A 223 -2.55 26.34 -6.91
N GLN A 224 -2.43 25.82 -5.71
CA GLN A 224 -1.24 25.12 -5.26
C GLN A 224 -1.26 23.67 -5.76
N GLY A 225 -0.08 23.09 -5.94
CA GLY A 225 0.04 21.64 -6.09
C GLY A 225 -0.27 20.94 -4.77
N GLY A 226 -0.87 19.76 -4.83
CA GLY A 226 -1.17 18.94 -3.66
C GLY A 226 0.09 18.32 -3.07
N GLU A 227 0.10 18.12 -1.75
CA GLU A 227 1.20 17.41 -1.11
C GLU A 227 1.15 15.91 -1.45
N ALA A 228 2.31 15.24 -1.54
CA ALA A 228 2.31 13.78 -1.69
C ALA A 228 1.81 13.11 -0.40
N LEU A 229 2.43 13.40 0.73
CA LEU A 229 2.02 12.93 2.05
C LEU A 229 1.77 14.13 2.98
N SER A 230 0.56 14.23 3.54
CA SER A 230 0.20 15.23 4.57
C SER A 230 -0.07 14.54 5.90
N VAL A 231 0.58 15.00 6.97
CA VAL A 231 0.50 14.39 8.31
C VAL A 231 0.04 15.43 9.34
N ARG A 232 -1.10 15.18 9.98
CA ARG A 232 -1.73 16.07 10.97
C ARG A 232 -2.13 15.33 12.24
N THR A 233 -1.57 15.72 13.37
CA THR A 233 -1.80 15.10 14.68
C THR A 233 -1.68 13.57 14.59
N ALA A 234 -0.75 13.08 13.78
CA ALA A 234 -0.67 11.69 13.35
C ALA A 234 0.77 11.19 13.32
N THR A 235 0.95 9.87 13.33
CA THR A 235 2.25 9.24 13.14
C THR A 235 2.25 8.44 11.84
N VAL A 236 3.25 8.69 11.00
CA VAL A 236 3.48 7.92 9.77
C VAL A 236 4.89 7.34 9.80
N ASP A 237 4.99 6.03 9.63
CA ASP A 237 6.26 5.32 9.45
C ASP A 237 6.33 4.81 8.01
N ALA A 238 7.23 5.38 7.21
CA ALA A 238 7.40 5.06 5.81
C ALA A 238 8.76 4.40 5.54
N GLN A 239 8.78 3.33 4.77
CA GLN A 239 9.99 2.69 4.28
C GLN A 239 9.91 2.42 2.78
N LEU A 240 11.03 2.59 2.07
CA LEU A 240 11.13 2.34 0.61
C LEU A 240 10.12 3.13 -0.25
N CYS A 241 9.60 4.24 0.26
CA CYS A 241 8.58 5.01 -0.43
C CYS A 241 9.17 6.11 -1.31
N ALA A 242 8.46 6.47 -2.38
CA ALA A 242 8.75 7.65 -3.20
C ALA A 242 7.62 8.67 -3.05
N PHE A 243 7.95 9.89 -2.63
CA PHE A 243 7.01 10.98 -2.44
C PHE A 243 7.26 12.09 -3.47
N HIS A 244 6.24 12.47 -4.24
CA HIS A 244 6.32 13.55 -5.22
C HIS A 244 5.22 14.57 -4.99
N GLY A 245 5.57 15.81 -4.63
CA GLY A 245 4.61 16.90 -4.59
C GLY A 245 4.04 17.20 -5.98
N GLY A 246 2.79 17.66 -6.02
CA GLY A 246 2.14 18.07 -7.27
C GLY A 246 2.64 19.42 -7.78
N ALA A 247 2.58 19.67 -9.08
CA ALA A 247 2.96 20.98 -9.63
C ALA A 247 1.93 22.07 -9.27
N GLY A 248 2.38 23.31 -9.10
CA GLY A 248 1.50 24.46 -8.96
C GLY A 248 0.70 24.72 -10.25
N GLY A 249 -0.46 25.35 -10.11
CA GLY A 249 -1.31 25.75 -11.24
C GLY A 249 -0.70 26.88 -12.06
N THR A 250 -0.87 26.85 -13.38
CA THR A 250 -0.37 27.90 -14.29
C THR A 250 -1.39 29.02 -14.49
N THR A 251 -0.94 30.22 -14.90
CA THR A 251 -1.85 31.31 -15.31
C THR A 251 -1.35 32.04 -16.55
N MET A 252 -2.24 32.77 -17.21
CA MET A 252 -1.88 33.64 -18.34
C MET A 252 -1.09 34.89 -17.92
N PHE A 253 -1.17 35.33 -16.66
CA PHE A 253 -0.46 36.51 -16.18
C PHE A 253 0.91 36.13 -15.65
N ALA A 254 1.84 35.96 -16.58
CA ALA A 254 3.24 35.94 -16.22
C ALA A 254 3.55 37.21 -15.40
N PRO A 255 4.29 37.10 -14.30
CA PRO A 255 5.09 35.93 -13.92
C PRO A 255 4.50 35.01 -12.83
N PHE A 256 3.23 35.15 -12.47
CA PHE A 256 2.67 34.54 -11.25
C PHE A 256 1.97 33.20 -11.49
N GLY A 257 2.14 32.26 -10.57
CA GLY A 257 1.58 30.92 -10.62
C GLY A 257 1.45 30.30 -9.23
N GLY A 258 0.96 29.06 -9.22
CA GLY A 258 0.79 28.26 -8.02
C GLY A 258 2.13 27.86 -7.42
N GLN A 259 2.16 27.71 -6.10
CA GLN A 259 3.27 27.01 -5.46
C GLN A 259 3.18 25.52 -5.75
N GLY A 260 4.33 24.86 -5.89
CA GLY A 260 4.38 23.41 -5.95
C GLY A 260 4.03 22.78 -4.59
N GLY A 261 3.44 21.59 -4.60
CA GLY A 261 3.14 20.82 -3.41
C GLY A 261 4.39 20.23 -2.77
N HIS A 262 4.33 19.97 -1.47
CA HIS A 262 5.42 19.31 -0.75
C HIS A 262 5.47 17.80 -1.04
N GLY A 263 6.66 17.20 -0.94
CA GLY A 263 6.78 15.74 -0.96
C GLY A 263 6.20 15.14 0.33
N VAL A 264 6.80 15.46 1.48
CA VAL A 264 6.27 15.13 2.81
C VAL A 264 6.03 16.41 3.60
N TYR A 265 4.79 16.60 4.05
CA TYR A 265 4.34 17.75 4.83
C TYR A 265 3.78 17.29 6.17
N ALA A 266 4.37 17.75 7.27
CA ALA A 266 3.91 17.46 8.62
C ALA A 266 3.59 18.76 9.37
N ILE A 267 2.42 18.81 10.03
CA ILE A 267 1.99 19.99 10.77
C ILE A 267 1.31 19.60 12.09
N GLY A 268 1.61 20.33 13.17
CA GLY A 268 1.03 20.15 14.50
C GLY A 268 1.96 19.42 15.47
N ASP A 269 1.86 19.77 16.75
CA ASP A 269 2.87 19.41 17.77
C ASP A 269 3.00 17.90 18.02
N ALA A 270 1.99 17.11 17.64
CA ALA A 270 1.97 15.66 17.77
C ALA A 270 2.25 14.91 16.45
N SER A 271 2.51 15.63 15.34
CA SER A 271 2.75 15.02 14.04
C SER A 271 4.17 14.51 13.92
N ILE A 272 4.32 13.23 13.60
CA ILE A 272 5.62 12.59 13.37
C ILE A 272 5.57 11.84 12.04
N ALA A 273 6.47 12.18 11.12
CA ALA A 273 6.73 11.38 9.93
C ALA A 273 8.14 10.80 9.99
N ARG A 274 8.27 9.48 10.13
CA ARG A 274 9.56 8.78 10.06
C ARG A 274 9.70 8.18 8.69
N THR A 275 10.82 8.43 8.03
CA THR A 275 11.11 7.90 6.70
C THR A 275 12.41 7.12 6.72
N SER A 276 12.43 5.96 6.07
CA SER A 276 13.59 5.09 5.95
C SER A 276 13.76 4.65 4.50
N MET A 277 14.88 5.00 3.88
CA MET A 277 15.09 4.78 2.44
C MET A 277 13.96 5.31 1.55
N CYS A 278 13.36 6.42 1.96
CA CYS A 278 12.41 7.13 1.13
C CYS A 278 13.09 8.18 0.27
N THR A 279 12.57 8.39 -0.93
CA THR A 279 12.87 9.59 -1.72
C THR A 279 11.73 10.57 -1.60
N SER A 280 12.05 11.86 -1.58
CA SER A 280 11.04 12.91 -1.56
C SER A 280 11.44 14.03 -2.50
N ILE A 281 10.52 14.41 -3.39
CA ILE A 281 10.71 15.41 -4.43
C ILE A 281 9.60 16.46 -4.26
N ALA A 282 10.01 17.72 -4.23
CA ALA A 282 9.09 18.84 -4.25
C ALA A 282 8.35 18.93 -5.59
N GLY A 283 7.11 19.41 -5.57
CA GLY A 283 6.41 19.82 -6.77
C GLY A 283 7.02 21.09 -7.37
N GLU A 284 7.02 21.17 -8.69
CA GLU A 284 7.47 22.37 -9.42
C GLU A 284 6.47 23.53 -9.23
N PRO A 285 6.95 24.79 -9.27
CA PRO A 285 6.05 25.93 -9.30
C PRO A 285 5.27 25.97 -10.62
N GLY A 286 4.07 26.56 -10.60
CA GLY A 286 3.29 26.76 -11.83
C GLY A 286 3.92 27.78 -12.79
N MET A 287 4.72 28.73 -12.27
CA MET A 287 5.40 29.78 -13.05
C MET A 287 6.73 30.19 -12.40
N PRO A 288 7.69 30.78 -13.13
CA PRO A 288 9.06 31.02 -12.65
C PRO A 288 9.22 31.88 -11.39
N LEU A 289 8.29 32.78 -11.05
CA LEU A 289 8.35 33.57 -9.81
C LEU A 289 7.59 32.95 -8.64
N SER A 290 7.00 31.77 -8.81
CA SER A 290 6.34 31.05 -7.72
C SER A 290 7.33 30.11 -7.06
N SER A 291 7.10 29.77 -5.80
CA SER A 291 7.98 28.87 -5.07
C SER A 291 7.69 27.42 -5.43
N PRO A 292 8.72 26.57 -5.67
CA PRO A 292 8.52 25.12 -5.63
C PRO A 292 8.03 24.71 -4.24
N GLY A 293 7.51 23.49 -4.15
CA GLY A 293 7.31 22.87 -2.85
C GLY A 293 8.66 22.59 -2.16
N GLN A 294 8.59 21.87 -1.04
CA GLN A 294 9.77 21.33 -0.37
C GLN A 294 9.71 19.81 -0.34
N ALA A 295 10.86 19.14 -0.44
CA ALA A 295 10.92 17.69 -0.30
C ALA A 295 10.39 17.26 1.09
N TYR A 296 10.81 17.97 2.14
CA TYR A 296 10.33 17.74 3.51
C TYR A 296 10.00 19.10 4.14
N ALA A 297 8.80 19.24 4.69
CA ALA A 297 8.36 20.46 5.35
C ALA A 297 7.66 20.12 6.67
N ALA A 298 8.14 20.70 7.78
CA ALA A 298 7.60 20.50 9.11
C ALA A 298 7.25 21.85 9.74
N TYR A 299 6.05 21.95 10.33
CA TYR A 299 5.54 23.18 10.94
C TYR A 299 4.88 22.90 12.29
N SER A 300 4.83 23.94 13.13
CA SER A 300 4.09 23.93 14.41
C SER A 300 4.40 22.70 15.26
N GLY A 301 5.68 22.52 15.61
CA GLY A 301 6.15 21.43 16.47
C GLY A 301 6.20 20.04 15.84
N ALA A 302 5.72 19.87 14.60
CA ALA A 302 5.82 18.60 13.89
C ALA A 302 7.28 18.14 13.69
N GLN A 303 7.49 16.83 13.61
CA GLN A 303 8.79 16.22 13.42
C GLN A 303 8.84 15.38 12.15
N ILE A 304 9.91 15.55 11.37
CA ILE A 304 10.26 14.64 10.28
C ILE A 304 11.60 14.01 10.64
N VAL A 305 11.61 12.68 10.77
CA VAL A 305 12.79 11.89 11.12
C VAL A 305 13.21 11.07 9.91
N ILE A 306 14.26 11.52 9.23
CA ILE A 306 14.84 10.79 8.11
C ILE A 306 15.90 9.85 8.68
N THR A 307 15.63 8.56 8.63
CA THR A 307 16.54 7.54 9.11
C THR A 307 17.28 6.94 7.92
N ALA A 308 18.61 6.92 7.98
CA ALA A 308 19.40 6.07 7.13
C ALA A 308 19.35 4.67 7.75
N PRO A 309 18.66 3.69 7.15
CA PRO A 309 18.68 2.37 7.70
C PRO A 309 20.11 1.82 7.63
N LEU A 310 20.45 1.00 8.61
CA LEU A 310 21.68 0.20 8.57
C LEU A 310 21.63 -0.90 7.50
N PHE A 311 20.52 -0.99 6.77
CA PHE A 311 20.07 -2.10 5.95
C PHE A 311 19.34 -1.58 4.71
N GLN A 312 19.37 -2.31 3.61
CA GLN A 312 18.48 -2.05 2.47
C GLN A 312 17.29 -3.02 2.56
N PRO A 313 16.11 -2.57 3.03
CA PRO A 313 14.92 -3.40 2.91
C PRO A 313 14.64 -3.61 1.43
N GLU A 314 14.19 -4.81 1.08
CA GLU A 314 13.84 -5.15 -0.29
C GLU A 314 12.32 -5.29 -0.40
N PRO A 315 11.71 -4.82 -1.50
CA PRO A 315 10.31 -5.10 -1.76
C PRO A 315 10.11 -6.61 -1.85
N LEU A 316 9.14 -7.11 -1.08
CA LEU A 316 8.63 -8.46 -1.24
C LEU A 316 7.71 -8.47 -2.46
N SER A 317 7.84 -9.46 -3.35
CA SER A 317 6.90 -9.72 -4.43
C SER A 317 6.22 -11.06 -4.17
N ALA A 318 4.91 -11.02 -3.98
CA ALA A 318 4.04 -12.17 -3.78
C ALA A 318 2.67 -11.83 -4.39
N PRO A 319 1.97 -12.80 -5.00
CA PRO A 319 0.61 -12.58 -5.47
C PRO A 319 -0.32 -12.32 -4.27
N SER A 320 -1.37 -11.53 -4.49
CA SER A 320 -2.38 -11.26 -3.46
C SER A 320 -3.25 -12.49 -3.15
N CYS A 321 -3.42 -13.39 -4.13
CA CYS A 321 -4.14 -14.64 -3.98
C CYS A 321 -3.48 -15.81 -4.73
N ALA A 322 -3.67 -17.03 -4.22
CA ALA A 322 -3.30 -18.27 -4.90
C ALA A 322 -4.31 -19.38 -4.56
N ALA A 323 -4.67 -20.21 -5.53
CA ALA A 323 -5.57 -21.34 -5.29
C ALA A 323 -4.81 -22.60 -4.84
N VAL A 324 -5.49 -23.50 -4.14
CA VAL A 324 -4.98 -24.84 -3.81
C VAL A 324 -4.45 -25.54 -5.06
N GLY A 325 -3.24 -26.09 -4.98
CA GLY A 325 -2.56 -26.77 -6.09
C GLY A 325 -1.81 -25.85 -7.05
N GLU A 326 -2.04 -24.53 -7.01
CA GLU A 326 -1.23 -23.57 -7.77
C GLU A 326 0.17 -23.45 -7.16
N SER A 327 1.18 -23.24 -8.01
CA SER A 327 2.52 -22.91 -7.57
C SER A 327 2.67 -21.39 -7.53
N THR A 328 2.89 -20.86 -6.33
CA THR A 328 3.19 -19.45 -6.14
C THR A 328 4.69 -19.26 -5.93
N THR A 329 5.23 -18.18 -6.45
CA THR A 329 6.60 -17.77 -6.20
C THR A 329 6.59 -16.50 -5.39
N VAL A 330 7.26 -16.54 -4.24
CA VAL A 330 7.54 -15.37 -3.43
C VAL A 330 9.01 -15.04 -3.64
N SER A 331 9.30 -13.77 -3.91
CA SER A 331 10.67 -13.32 -4.15
C SER A 331 10.95 -12.00 -3.48
N THR A 332 12.18 -11.78 -3.05
CA THR A 332 12.67 -10.45 -2.68
C THR A 332 13.22 -9.74 -3.91
N GLY A 333 13.44 -8.43 -3.80
CA GLY A 333 14.34 -7.72 -4.69
C GLY A 333 15.81 -8.18 -4.55
N SER A 334 16.71 -7.43 -5.20
CA SER A 334 18.10 -7.84 -5.42
C SER A 334 19.00 -7.57 -4.22
N LEU A 335 19.29 -8.61 -3.44
CA LEU A 335 20.19 -8.62 -2.26
C LEU A 335 21.70 -8.50 -2.60
N SER A 336 22.04 -7.60 -3.53
CA SER A 336 23.33 -7.53 -4.23
C SER A 336 24.55 -7.25 -3.35
N GLN A 337 24.38 -6.93 -2.07
CA GLN A 337 25.45 -6.41 -1.22
C GLN A 337 25.96 -7.38 -0.16
N ILE A 338 25.27 -8.48 0.13
CA ILE A 338 25.64 -9.34 1.27
C ILE A 338 25.47 -10.81 0.88
N THR A 339 26.59 -11.52 0.70
CA THR A 339 26.61 -12.98 0.53
C THR A 339 27.73 -13.58 1.38
N PRO A 340 27.53 -14.75 2.02
CA PRO A 340 26.31 -15.58 2.05
C PRO A 340 25.26 -15.08 3.04
N MET A 341 23.98 -15.42 2.83
CA MET A 341 22.90 -15.17 3.79
C MET A 341 22.06 -16.41 4.04
N ILE A 342 21.55 -16.58 5.26
CA ILE A 342 20.47 -17.54 5.55
C ILE A 342 19.15 -16.79 5.41
N VAL A 343 18.28 -17.26 4.52
CA VAL A 343 16.96 -16.67 4.29
C VAL A 343 15.91 -17.43 5.12
N PHE A 344 15.00 -16.68 5.72
CA PHE A 344 13.85 -17.21 6.44
C PHE A 344 12.57 -16.48 6.03
N ALA A 345 11.43 -17.12 6.28
CA ALA A 345 10.11 -16.53 6.17
C ALA A 345 9.42 -16.56 7.54
N LEU A 346 8.82 -15.44 7.92
CA LEU A 346 7.81 -15.37 8.97
C LEU A 346 6.45 -15.50 8.30
N ILE A 347 5.64 -16.43 8.79
CA ILE A 347 4.28 -16.67 8.31
C ILE A 347 3.34 -16.54 9.50
N SER A 348 2.48 -15.53 9.48
CA SER A 348 1.52 -15.26 10.57
C SER A 348 0.08 -15.39 10.07
N ALA A 349 -0.82 -15.74 10.98
CA ALA A 349 -2.26 -15.55 10.81
C ALA A 349 -2.77 -14.27 11.52
N ASP A 350 -1.88 -13.55 12.18
CA ASP A 350 -2.13 -12.25 12.80
C ASP A 350 -1.58 -11.13 11.89
N PRO A 351 -2.40 -10.14 11.50
CA PRO A 351 -1.97 -8.96 10.73
C PRO A 351 -1.10 -7.98 11.51
N THR A 352 -0.85 -8.19 12.79
CA THR A 352 -0.19 -7.19 13.62
C THR A 352 1.25 -6.98 13.16
N VAL A 353 1.53 -5.73 12.79
CA VAL A 353 2.86 -5.26 12.39
C VAL A 353 3.21 -4.05 13.24
N ALA A 354 4.43 -4.02 13.75
CA ALA A 354 4.98 -2.90 14.49
C ALA A 354 6.21 -2.34 13.77
N PHE A 355 6.39 -1.03 13.79
CA PHE A 355 7.67 -0.44 13.44
C PHE A 355 8.63 -0.66 14.61
N ASP A 356 9.75 -1.34 14.37
CA ASP A 356 10.82 -1.50 15.34
C ASP A 356 11.93 -0.50 15.03
N PRO A 357 12.14 0.53 15.88
CA PRO A 357 13.20 1.52 15.67
C PRO A 357 14.61 0.92 15.68
N GLY A 358 14.83 -0.20 16.38
CA GLY A 358 16.11 -0.90 16.42
C GLY A 358 16.43 -1.65 15.13
N LEU A 359 15.40 -2.11 14.43
CA LEU A 359 15.53 -2.72 13.10
C LEU A 359 15.41 -1.70 11.96
N VAL A 360 14.92 -0.50 12.27
CA VAL A 360 14.59 0.57 11.31
C VAL A 360 13.64 0.04 10.22
N GLY A 361 12.65 -0.75 10.64
CA GLY A 361 11.74 -1.40 9.72
C GLY A 361 10.51 -1.97 10.40
N LEU A 362 9.56 -2.39 9.56
CA LEU A 362 8.36 -3.09 10.00
C LEU A 362 8.70 -4.53 10.37
N LEU A 363 8.15 -5.03 11.47
CA LEU A 363 8.26 -6.41 11.91
C LEU A 363 6.87 -7.00 12.09
N LEU A 364 6.60 -8.11 11.40
CA LEU A 364 5.45 -8.96 11.64
C LEU A 364 5.59 -9.61 13.02
N ASP A 365 4.52 -9.56 13.83
CA ASP A 365 4.59 -10.03 15.22
C ASP A 365 5.14 -11.48 15.30
N PRO A 366 6.35 -11.68 15.85
CA PRO A 366 6.98 -12.98 15.88
C PRO A 366 6.29 -13.94 16.85
N SER A 367 5.51 -13.43 17.82
CA SER A 367 4.82 -14.27 18.80
C SER A 367 3.67 -15.10 18.20
N ALA A 368 3.12 -14.63 17.08
CA ALA A 368 2.06 -15.29 16.32
C ALA A 368 2.56 -15.90 15.00
N SER A 369 3.86 -15.80 14.71
CA SER A 369 4.45 -16.22 13.43
C SER A 369 5.14 -17.58 13.52
N ALA A 370 4.98 -18.39 12.49
CA ALA A 370 5.85 -19.53 12.22
C ALA A 370 7.11 -19.07 11.49
N LEU A 371 8.29 -19.45 12.00
CA LEU A 371 9.57 -19.23 11.34
C LEU A 371 9.92 -20.42 10.45
N VAL A 372 10.05 -20.18 9.14
CA VAL A 372 10.46 -21.18 8.14
C VAL A 372 11.83 -20.81 7.59
N VAL A 373 12.84 -21.64 7.84
CA VAL A 373 14.18 -21.44 7.27
C VAL A 373 14.20 -21.97 5.84
N LEU A 374 14.41 -21.08 4.88
CA LEU A 374 14.43 -21.42 3.44
C LEU A 374 15.79 -21.96 3.00
N GLY A 375 16.86 -21.65 3.76
CA GLY A 375 18.21 -22.13 3.52
C GLY A 375 19.16 -21.00 3.08
N PRO A 376 20.39 -21.34 2.65
CA PRO A 376 21.33 -20.35 2.16
C PRO A 376 20.88 -19.78 0.81
N SER A 377 20.97 -18.47 0.67
CA SER A 377 20.86 -17.79 -0.62
C SER A 377 21.97 -18.29 -1.56
N THR A 378 21.58 -18.79 -2.73
CA THR A 378 22.55 -19.24 -3.76
C THR A 378 22.82 -18.17 -4.81
N SER A 379 22.08 -17.05 -4.78
CA SER A 379 22.16 -16.00 -5.80
C SER A 379 22.28 -14.63 -5.14
N PRO A 380 23.26 -13.80 -5.52
CA PRO A 380 23.37 -12.44 -5.01
C PRO A 380 22.27 -11.51 -5.54
N THR A 381 21.50 -11.89 -6.57
CA THR A 381 20.61 -10.96 -7.28
C THR A 381 19.13 -11.16 -7.02
N GLN A 382 18.71 -12.32 -6.52
CA GLN A 382 17.30 -12.58 -6.21
C GLN A 382 17.19 -13.92 -5.50
N ASP A 383 16.58 -13.91 -4.32
CA ASP A 383 16.08 -15.12 -3.71
C ASP A 383 14.60 -15.25 -4.01
N SER A 384 14.23 -16.39 -4.56
CA SER A 384 12.84 -16.76 -4.73
C SER A 384 12.65 -18.17 -4.21
N PHE A 385 11.50 -18.42 -3.60
CA PHE A 385 11.06 -19.76 -3.31
C PHE A 385 9.69 -19.97 -3.94
N THR A 386 9.55 -21.12 -4.59
CA THR A 386 8.29 -21.56 -5.16
C THR A 386 7.66 -22.57 -4.21
N TRP A 387 6.39 -22.38 -3.90
CA TRP A 387 5.62 -23.27 -3.06
C TRP A 387 4.30 -23.62 -3.74
N THR A 388 3.97 -24.91 -3.75
CA THR A 388 2.65 -25.38 -4.18
C THR A 388 1.69 -25.30 -3.01
N ILE A 389 0.59 -24.57 -3.18
CA ILE A 389 -0.39 -24.34 -2.12
C ILE A 389 -1.02 -25.68 -1.72
N PRO A 390 -0.90 -26.11 -0.45
CA PRO A 390 -1.49 -27.36 0.02
C PRO A 390 -3.01 -27.24 0.09
N ALA A 391 -3.70 -28.37 0.16
CA ALA A 391 -5.14 -28.38 0.44
C ALA A 391 -5.44 -27.68 1.77
N LEU A 392 -6.45 -26.80 1.79
CA LEU A 392 -6.91 -26.18 3.03
C LEU A 392 -7.71 -27.20 3.87
N PRO A 393 -7.81 -27.00 5.20
CA PRO A 393 -8.65 -27.84 6.04
C PRO A 393 -10.10 -27.91 5.55
N ALA A 394 -10.77 -29.04 5.80
CA ALA A 394 -12.17 -29.22 5.43
C ALA A 394 -13.04 -28.10 6.02
N GLY A 395 -13.88 -27.47 5.18
CA GLY A 395 -14.75 -26.35 5.58
C GLY A 395 -14.08 -24.98 5.56
N THR A 396 -12.80 -24.88 5.17
CA THR A 396 -12.12 -23.59 4.94
C THR A 396 -12.09 -23.31 3.44
N GLU A 397 -12.79 -22.27 3.00
CA GLU A 397 -12.82 -21.86 1.59
C GLU A 397 -11.71 -20.87 1.24
N ALA A 398 -11.31 -20.04 2.20
CA ALA A 398 -10.18 -19.13 2.07
C ALA A 398 -9.44 -18.97 3.40
N VAL A 399 -8.15 -18.63 3.32
CA VAL A 399 -7.34 -18.22 4.47
C VAL A 399 -6.34 -17.16 4.04
N THR A 400 -6.27 -16.06 4.80
CA THR A 400 -5.23 -15.04 4.60
C THR A 400 -4.10 -15.24 5.58
N THR A 401 -2.88 -15.19 5.07
CA THR A 401 -1.65 -15.24 5.85
C THR A 401 -0.82 -14.01 5.57
N TRP A 402 -0.02 -13.58 6.54
CA TRP A 402 0.95 -12.50 6.40
C TRP A 402 2.34 -13.08 6.32
N LEU A 403 3.09 -12.60 5.35
CA LEU A 403 4.40 -13.09 4.97
C LEU A 403 5.39 -11.95 5.13
N GLN A 404 6.50 -12.24 5.79
CA GLN A 404 7.68 -11.39 5.80
C GLN A 404 8.91 -12.24 5.56
N LEU A 405 9.75 -11.84 4.62
CA LEU A 405 11.04 -12.48 4.45
C LEU A 405 12.08 -11.74 5.26
N GLY A 406 13.06 -12.49 5.73
CA GLY A 406 14.26 -11.90 6.29
C GLY A 406 15.47 -12.73 5.99
N SER A 407 16.63 -12.14 6.23
CA SER A 407 17.89 -12.82 6.06
C SER A 407 18.92 -12.38 7.08
N PHE A 408 19.74 -13.35 7.49
CA PHE A 408 20.85 -13.15 8.42
C PHE A 408 22.17 -13.19 7.66
N ALA A 409 23.02 -12.18 7.89
CA ALA A 409 24.39 -12.15 7.40
C ALA A 409 25.33 -12.83 8.42
N PRO A 410 25.87 -14.03 8.17
CA PRO A 410 26.71 -14.73 9.14
C PRO A 410 28.00 -13.95 9.50
N LEU A 411 28.48 -13.12 8.56
CA LEU A 411 29.71 -12.34 8.71
C LEU A 411 29.50 -11.03 9.49
N ASN A 412 28.26 -10.60 9.70
CA ASN A 412 27.90 -9.41 10.47
C ASN A 412 26.85 -9.78 11.53
N PRO A 413 27.26 -10.45 12.62
CA PRO A 413 26.33 -10.83 13.69
C PRO A 413 25.63 -9.58 14.25
N GLY A 414 24.30 -9.58 14.18
CA GLY A 414 23.44 -8.43 14.50
C GLY A 414 22.78 -7.77 13.28
N LEU A 415 23.21 -8.13 12.07
CA LEU A 415 22.62 -7.62 10.83
C LEU A 415 21.43 -8.51 10.41
N LEU A 416 20.21 -8.05 10.70
CA LEU A 416 18.96 -8.66 10.23
C LEU A 416 18.35 -7.82 9.10
N LEU A 417 18.25 -8.39 7.90
CA LEU A 417 17.47 -7.79 6.82
C LEU A 417 16.04 -8.30 6.90
N LEU A 418 15.08 -7.40 6.77
CA LEU A 418 13.66 -7.72 6.67
C LEU A 418 13.09 -7.11 5.39
N SER A 419 12.24 -7.87 4.71
CA SER A 419 11.41 -7.35 3.63
C SER A 419 10.21 -6.60 4.20
N GLY A 420 9.47 -5.97 3.30
CA GLY A 420 8.08 -5.60 3.53
C GLY A 420 7.22 -6.77 4.00
N VAL A 421 6.14 -6.47 4.72
CA VAL A 421 5.10 -7.44 5.11
C VAL A 421 4.02 -7.46 4.04
N ARG A 422 3.61 -8.64 3.58
CA ARG A 422 2.50 -8.79 2.62
C ARG A 422 1.49 -9.82 3.07
N SER A 423 0.23 -9.59 2.73
CA SER A 423 -0.80 -10.61 2.78
C SER A 423 -0.75 -11.51 1.54
N LEU A 424 -1.02 -12.80 1.74
CA LEU A 424 -1.30 -13.81 0.72
C LEU A 424 -2.57 -14.54 1.12
N THR A 425 -3.58 -14.51 0.25
CA THR A 425 -4.83 -15.24 0.47
C THR A 425 -4.87 -16.54 -0.33
N LEU A 426 -4.99 -17.65 0.38
CA LEU A 426 -5.10 -18.97 -0.19
C LEU A 426 -6.59 -19.30 -0.33
N THR A 427 -7.02 -19.77 -1.50
CA THR A 427 -8.43 -20.15 -1.74
C THR A 427 -8.53 -21.61 -2.13
N GLN A 428 -9.59 -22.29 -1.71
CA GLN A 428 -9.99 -23.55 -2.35
C GLN A 428 -10.24 -23.30 -3.84
N GLN A 429 -9.88 -24.27 -4.68
CA GLN A 429 -10.12 -24.17 -6.10
C GLN A 429 -11.64 -24.17 -6.35
N SER A 430 -12.15 -23.08 -6.94
CA SER A 430 -13.58 -22.91 -7.27
C SER A 430 -13.99 -23.70 -8.50
#